data_AF-A0A8E0N8E0-F1
#
_entry.id   AF-A0A8E0N8E0-F1
#
_cell.length_a   1.000
_cell.length_b   1.000
_cell.length_c   1.000
_cell.angle_alpha   90.00
_cell.angle_beta   90.00
_cell.angle_gamma   90.00
#
_symmetry.space_group_name_H-M   'P 1'
#
loop_
_entity.id
_entity.type
_entity.pdbx_description
1 polymer ?
#
loop_
_entity_poly.entity_id
_entity_poly.type
_entity_poly.pdbx_seq_one_letter_code
_entity_poly.pdbx_strand_id
1 'polypeptide(L)'
;MARTAWIAAAAALVSIFASFASAQSGDEDDILDQVINSPPVQSWQVTGLRATPRPVRAQGVLGDQAIRVAVPRPGANPWDIAGRMSIAGEISQGDTILLAVWARTHTPPDGQRFGVLSGIRVEQSVAPYTAIAQDSAVVPSEWTMVYASGVAQQDYPGGSTNVSVHLASAAQTIELGPAFVLNLGQDYDPAQLPRNVAPE
;
A
#
# COMPACT_ATOMS: atom_id res chain seq x y z
N MET A 1 -52.93 29.89 52.83
CA MET A 1 -53.03 30.82 51.68
C MET A 1 -51.80 30.55 50.81
N ALA A 2 -51.83 29.61 49.88
CA ALA A 2 -52.35 29.67 48.50
C ALA A 2 -51.48 30.50 47.52
N ARG A 3 -50.78 29.75 46.64
CA ARG A 3 -50.39 30.05 45.22
C ARG A 3 -49.22 31.03 45.04
N THR A 4 -48.21 30.77 44.19
CA THR A 4 -48.33 30.41 42.77
C THR A 4 -47.05 29.72 42.25
N ALA A 5 -47.23 28.70 41.41
CA ALA A 5 -46.19 27.90 40.75
C ALA A 5 -45.71 28.54 39.43
N TRP A 6 -44.46 28.25 39.05
CA TRP A 6 -44.04 28.20 37.65
C TRP A 6 -43.30 26.88 37.40
N ILE A 7 -43.86 26.11 36.47
CA ILE A 7 -43.33 24.85 35.95
C ILE A 7 -42.45 25.22 34.74
N ALA A 8 -41.22 24.71 34.70
CA ALA A 8 -40.49 24.55 33.45
C ALA A 8 -40.09 23.07 33.36
N ALA A 9 -40.83 22.34 32.54
CA ALA A 9 -40.45 21.01 32.08
C ALA A 9 -39.45 21.16 30.93
N ALA A 10 -38.33 20.43 30.99
CA ALA A 10 -37.47 20.18 29.84
C ALA A 10 -37.27 18.67 29.72
N ALA A 11 -37.55 18.19 28.51
CA ALA A 11 -37.77 16.81 28.14
C ALA A 11 -36.51 15.95 28.14
N ALA A 12 -36.74 14.65 28.35
CA ALA A 12 -35.81 13.56 28.09
C ALA A 12 -35.34 13.52 26.63
N LEU A 13 -34.12 12.99 26.40
CA LEU A 13 -33.49 12.44 25.17
C LEU A 13 -31.97 12.41 25.51
N VAL A 14 -31.17 11.33 25.44
CA VAL A 14 -31.02 10.28 24.44
C VAL A 14 -30.34 9.08 25.13
N SER A 15 -31.01 7.93 25.17
CA SER A 15 -30.33 6.63 25.18
C SER A 15 -29.80 6.34 23.78
N ILE A 16 -28.83 5.43 23.68
CA ILE A 16 -28.23 4.81 22.48
C ILE A 16 -26.79 5.30 22.19
N PHE A 17 -25.81 4.74 22.91
CA PHE A 17 -24.47 4.50 22.39
C PHE A 17 -23.98 3.14 22.92
N ALA A 18 -24.61 2.07 22.44
CA ALA A 18 -24.15 0.71 22.68
C ALA A 18 -24.48 -0.14 21.46
N SER A 19 -23.99 0.24 20.27
CA SER A 19 -24.21 -0.54 19.05
C SER A 19 -23.17 -0.22 17.96
N PHE A 20 -21.86 -0.35 18.22
CA PHE A 20 -20.82 -0.34 17.15
C PHE A 20 -19.57 -1.17 17.48
N ALA A 21 -19.66 -2.22 18.30
CA ALA A 21 -18.46 -2.96 18.74
C ALA A 21 -18.52 -4.48 18.47
N SER A 22 -19.18 -4.93 17.40
CA SER A 22 -19.37 -6.38 17.20
C SER A 22 -19.46 -6.85 15.75
N ALA A 23 -18.73 -6.23 14.82
CA ALA A 23 -18.76 -6.66 13.41
C ALA A 23 -17.45 -6.47 12.62
N GLN A 24 -16.26 -6.58 13.23
CA GLN A 24 -15.00 -6.45 12.47
C GLN A 24 -13.90 -7.45 12.80
N SER A 25 -14.13 -8.48 13.62
CA SER A 25 -13.07 -9.45 13.93
C SER A 25 -12.99 -10.64 12.96
N GLY A 26 -13.95 -10.81 12.04
CA GLY A 26 -13.93 -11.91 11.05
C GLY A 26 -13.29 -11.50 9.72
N ASP A 27 -13.61 -10.30 9.23
CA ASP A 27 -13.19 -9.83 7.91
C ASP A 27 -11.67 -9.54 7.82
N GLU A 28 -11.02 -9.21 8.94
CA GLU A 28 -9.57 -8.93 8.99
C GLU A 28 -8.71 -10.20 8.90
N ASP A 29 -9.18 -11.34 9.42
CA ASP A 29 -8.45 -12.61 9.29
C ASP A 29 -8.61 -13.18 7.86
N ASP A 30 -9.82 -13.06 7.30
CA ASP A 30 -10.13 -13.53 5.93
C ASP A 30 -9.33 -12.79 4.85
N ILE A 31 -9.04 -11.50 5.05
CA ILE A 31 -8.27 -10.70 4.07
C ILE A 31 -6.76 -10.99 4.13
N LEU A 32 -6.25 -11.47 5.26
CA LEU A 32 -4.85 -11.89 5.40
C LEU A 32 -4.60 -13.25 4.74
N ASP A 33 -5.61 -14.13 4.70
CA ASP A 33 -5.56 -15.39 3.95
C ASP A 33 -5.42 -15.20 2.42
N GLN A 34 -5.77 -14.00 1.93
CA GLN A 34 -5.66 -13.64 0.51
C GLN A 34 -4.25 -13.15 0.13
N VAL A 35 -3.32 -13.04 1.08
CA VAL A 35 -1.96 -12.55 0.83
C VAL A 35 -1.10 -13.60 0.14
N ILE A 36 -0.62 -13.30 -1.07
CA ILE A 36 0.11 -14.23 -1.94
C ILE A 36 1.63 -13.98 -2.04
N ASN A 37 2.13 -12.95 -1.35
CA ASN A 37 3.57 -12.64 -1.24
C ASN A 37 4.10 -12.86 0.19
N SER A 38 5.40 -12.61 0.40
CA SER A 38 6.00 -12.49 1.74
C SER A 38 6.07 -11.01 2.12
N PRO A 39 5.21 -10.50 3.02
CA PRO A 39 5.11 -9.06 3.27
C PRO A 39 6.28 -8.36 3.98
N PRO A 40 7.04 -9.02 4.90
CA PRO A 40 8.07 -8.35 5.67
C PRO A 40 9.13 -7.63 4.81
N VAL A 41 9.70 -6.57 5.36
CA VAL A 41 10.70 -5.70 4.70
C VAL A 41 11.93 -6.46 4.20
N GLN A 42 12.29 -7.57 4.85
CA GLN A 42 13.41 -8.43 4.48
C GLN A 42 13.24 -9.06 3.09
N SER A 43 12.01 -9.14 2.57
CA SER A 43 11.72 -9.68 1.25
C SER A 43 12.03 -8.71 0.11
N TRP A 44 12.30 -7.44 0.41
CA TRP A 44 12.71 -6.47 -0.60
C TRP A 44 14.09 -6.79 -1.19
N GLN A 45 14.14 -6.79 -2.52
CA GLN A 45 15.36 -6.82 -3.32
C GLN A 45 15.45 -5.51 -4.09
N VAL A 46 16.52 -4.75 -3.87
CA VAL A 46 16.71 -3.46 -4.56
C VAL A 46 17.73 -3.60 -5.68
N THR A 47 17.34 -3.19 -6.88
CA THR A 47 18.21 -3.14 -8.07
C THR A 47 18.66 -1.71 -8.35
N GLY A 48 19.72 -1.53 -9.15
CA GLY A 48 20.17 -0.21 -9.59
C GLY A 48 21.06 0.57 -8.63
N LEU A 49 21.28 0.04 -7.42
CA LEU A 49 22.18 0.63 -6.43
C LEU A 49 23.49 -0.17 -6.32
N ARG A 50 24.58 0.54 -5.99
CA ARG A 50 25.89 -0.09 -5.72
C ARG A 50 25.88 -0.93 -4.44
N ALA A 51 25.17 -0.46 -3.43
CA ALA A 51 25.00 -1.14 -2.15
C ALA A 51 23.52 -1.46 -1.96
N THR A 52 23.22 -2.72 -1.64
CA THR A 52 21.86 -3.14 -1.31
C THR A 52 21.45 -2.54 0.04
N PRO A 53 20.35 -1.77 0.11
CA PRO A 53 19.81 -1.29 1.37
C PRO A 53 19.52 -2.44 2.31
N ARG A 54 19.87 -2.26 3.59
CA ARG A 54 19.47 -3.17 4.66
C ARG A 54 18.24 -2.62 5.37
N PRO A 55 17.42 -3.47 6.00
CA PRO A 55 16.36 -3.00 6.89
C PRO A 55 16.91 -2.05 7.95
N VAL A 56 16.24 -0.93 8.14
CA VAL A 56 16.50 0.08 9.18
C VAL A 56 15.31 0.16 10.12
N ARG A 57 15.53 0.59 11.36
CA ARG A 57 14.43 0.86 12.29
C ARG A 57 13.62 2.06 11.78
N ALA A 58 12.31 1.91 11.71
CA ALA A 58 11.38 2.95 11.33
C ALA A 58 10.12 2.83 12.19
N GLN A 59 9.93 3.74 13.14
CA GLN A 59 8.76 3.70 14.01
C GLN A 59 7.50 4.11 13.24
N GLY A 60 6.35 3.54 13.62
CA GLY A 60 5.04 3.93 13.08
C GLY A 60 4.66 3.24 11.77
N VAL A 61 5.42 2.22 11.35
CA VAL A 61 5.04 1.29 10.28
C VAL A 61 4.99 -0.11 10.83
N LEU A 62 4.19 -0.98 10.22
CA LEU A 62 4.09 -2.37 10.62
C LEU A 62 5.47 -3.04 10.66
N GLY A 63 5.77 -3.70 11.78
CA GLY A 63 7.07 -4.35 12.02
C GLY A 63 8.21 -3.40 12.40
N ASP A 64 7.95 -2.10 12.57
CA ASP A 64 8.93 -1.10 13.03
C ASP A 64 10.19 -1.01 12.15
N GLN A 65 10.07 -1.41 10.87
CA GLN A 65 11.19 -1.53 9.94
C GLN A 65 10.83 -1.03 8.53
N ALA A 66 11.86 -0.59 7.80
CA ALA A 66 11.78 -0.22 6.39
C ALA A 66 13.11 -0.48 5.69
N ILE A 67 13.13 -0.54 4.36
CA ILE A 67 14.36 -0.30 3.60
C ILE A 67 14.42 1.18 3.24
N ARG A 68 15.61 1.79 3.34
CA ARG A 68 15.85 3.17 2.92
C ARG A 68 16.58 3.18 1.58
N VAL A 69 15.91 3.67 0.55
CA VAL A 69 16.43 3.74 -0.82
C VAL A 69 16.80 5.18 -1.15
N ALA A 70 18.09 5.47 -1.18
CA ALA A 70 18.61 6.77 -1.61
C ALA A 70 18.83 6.77 -3.13
N VAL A 71 18.08 7.62 -3.83
CA VAL A 71 18.19 7.86 -5.27
C VAL A 71 18.94 9.17 -5.47
N PRO A 72 20.25 9.13 -5.82
CA PRO A 72 21.08 10.34 -5.86
C PRO A 72 20.75 11.25 -7.04
N ARG A 73 20.17 10.69 -8.10
CA ARG A 73 19.76 11.39 -9.32
C ARG A 73 18.70 10.56 -10.05
N PRO A 74 17.87 11.20 -10.89
CA PRO A 74 16.99 10.46 -11.79
C PRO A 74 17.75 9.46 -12.67
N GLY A 75 17.11 8.33 -12.96
CA GLY A 75 17.52 7.37 -13.98
C GLY A 75 17.13 7.82 -15.38
N ALA A 76 17.63 7.11 -16.40
CA ALA A 76 17.10 7.21 -17.76
C ALA A 76 15.69 6.62 -17.84
N ASN A 77 15.42 5.60 -17.02
CA ASN A 77 14.09 5.03 -16.84
C ASN A 77 13.67 5.05 -15.37
N PRO A 78 12.35 5.13 -15.09
CA PRO A 78 11.80 5.02 -13.73
C PRO A 78 12.24 3.78 -12.93
N TRP A 79 12.45 2.66 -13.62
CA TRP A 79 12.82 1.37 -13.03
C TRP A 79 14.32 1.12 -12.95
N ASP A 80 15.16 2.09 -13.34
CA ASP A 80 16.62 1.94 -13.24
C ASP A 80 17.06 1.67 -11.79
N ILE A 81 16.31 2.19 -10.82
CA ILE A 81 16.34 1.80 -9.41
C ILE A 81 14.93 1.36 -9.04
N ALA A 82 14.80 0.13 -8.57
CA ALA A 82 13.52 -0.46 -8.20
C ALA A 82 13.63 -1.32 -6.95
N GLY A 83 12.61 -1.28 -6.10
CA GLY A 83 12.38 -2.29 -5.06
C GLY A 83 11.52 -3.41 -5.64
N ARG A 84 11.88 -4.67 -5.40
CA ARG A 84 11.14 -5.85 -5.86
C ARG A 84 10.84 -6.84 -4.73
N MET A 85 9.70 -7.51 -4.80
CA MET A 85 9.38 -8.68 -3.97
C MET A 85 8.79 -9.79 -4.84
N SER A 86 9.28 -11.01 -4.67
CA SER A 86 8.71 -12.18 -5.33
C SER A 86 7.31 -12.50 -4.80
N ILE A 87 6.42 -12.93 -5.68
CA ILE A 87 5.07 -13.40 -5.34
C ILE A 87 5.07 -14.92 -5.56
N ALA A 88 4.77 -15.68 -4.50
CA ALA A 88 4.83 -17.14 -4.54
C ALA A 88 3.49 -17.75 -4.98
N GLY A 89 2.38 -17.09 -4.65
CA GLY A 89 1.05 -17.55 -5.05
C GLY A 89 0.80 -17.44 -6.55
N GLU A 90 -0.04 -18.33 -7.05
CA GLU A 90 -0.59 -18.27 -8.40
C GLU A 90 -1.65 -17.17 -8.52
N ILE A 91 -1.85 -16.69 -9.74
CA ILE A 91 -2.90 -15.73 -10.09
C ILE A 91 -3.61 -16.29 -11.31
N SER A 92 -4.90 -16.59 -11.20
CA SER A 92 -5.71 -17.07 -12.31
C SER A 92 -6.25 -15.92 -13.14
N GLN A 93 -6.54 -16.19 -14.41
CA GLN A 93 -7.26 -15.25 -15.26
C GLN A 93 -8.58 -14.83 -14.60
N GLY A 94 -8.86 -13.53 -14.61
CA GLY A 94 -10.04 -12.94 -13.99
C GLY A 94 -9.85 -12.51 -12.54
N ASP A 95 -8.77 -12.95 -11.87
CA ASP A 95 -8.53 -12.57 -10.47
C ASP A 95 -8.31 -11.07 -10.32
N THR A 96 -8.97 -10.48 -9.33
CA THR A 96 -8.74 -9.10 -8.91
C THR A 96 -7.57 -9.04 -7.93
N ILE A 97 -6.53 -8.31 -8.32
CA ILE A 97 -5.31 -8.17 -7.54
C ILE A 97 -5.23 -6.76 -6.94
N LEU A 98 -4.92 -6.70 -5.65
CA LEU A 98 -4.58 -5.47 -4.93
C LEU A 98 -3.15 -5.55 -4.41
N LEU A 99 -2.32 -4.58 -4.78
CA LEU A 99 -1.05 -4.30 -4.15
C LEU A 99 -1.22 -3.13 -3.18
N ALA A 100 -0.77 -3.30 -1.95
CA ALA A 100 -0.72 -2.27 -0.92
C ALA A 100 0.71 -2.17 -0.36
N VAL A 101 1.33 -0.99 -0.44
CA VAL A 101 2.72 -0.77 -0.03
C VAL A 101 2.76 0.33 1.02
N TRP A 102 3.38 0.06 2.18
CA TRP A 102 3.74 1.12 3.10
C TRP A 102 4.93 1.90 2.53
N ALA A 103 4.76 3.20 2.36
CA ALA A 103 5.80 4.07 1.84
C ALA A 103 5.79 5.44 2.53
N ARG A 104 6.96 6.06 2.60
CA ARG A 104 7.11 7.48 2.93
C ARG A 104 8.35 8.07 2.30
N THR A 105 8.39 9.38 2.26
CA THR A 105 9.54 10.15 1.82
C THR A 105 10.41 10.50 3.02
N HIS A 106 11.68 10.11 2.95
CA HIS A 106 12.69 10.57 3.90
C HIS A 106 13.34 11.87 3.43
N THR A 107 13.55 12.02 2.12
CA THR A 107 14.06 13.24 1.51
C THR A 107 13.36 13.45 0.17
N PRO A 108 12.52 14.49 0.01
CA PRO A 108 11.85 14.74 -1.25
C PRO A 108 12.83 15.28 -2.30
N PRO A 109 12.44 15.33 -3.58
CA PRO A 109 13.16 16.09 -4.58
C PRO A 109 13.27 17.58 -4.22
N ASP A 110 14.33 18.23 -4.72
CA ASP A 110 14.57 19.65 -4.46
C ASP A 110 13.36 20.51 -4.82
N GLY A 111 12.93 21.35 -3.86
CA GLY A 111 11.76 22.23 -4.02
C GLY A 111 10.40 21.52 -3.94
N GLN A 112 10.36 20.21 -3.66
CA GLN A 112 9.13 19.43 -3.51
C GLN A 112 8.84 19.10 -2.05
N ARG A 113 7.56 18.88 -1.75
CA ARG A 113 7.10 18.38 -0.44
C ARG A 113 7.05 16.85 -0.37
N PHE A 114 6.87 16.20 -1.51
CA PHE A 114 6.55 14.77 -1.60
C PHE A 114 7.56 14.03 -2.48
N GLY A 115 7.80 12.77 -2.14
CA GLY A 115 8.51 11.83 -3.01
C GLY A 115 7.57 11.23 -4.05
N VAL A 116 8.14 10.71 -5.13
CA VAL A 116 7.40 10.22 -6.30
C VAL A 116 7.71 8.75 -6.54
N LEU A 117 6.66 7.94 -6.59
CA LEU A 117 6.66 6.55 -7.02
C LEU A 117 5.94 6.48 -8.37
N SER A 118 6.70 6.53 -9.46
CA SER A 118 6.16 6.59 -10.82
C SER A 118 5.60 5.27 -11.34
N GLY A 119 5.82 4.18 -10.59
CA GLY A 119 5.23 2.87 -10.85
C GLY A 119 5.24 2.04 -9.58
N ILE A 120 4.06 1.60 -9.16
CA ILE A 120 3.85 0.58 -8.13
C ILE A 120 3.06 -0.52 -8.83
N ARG A 121 3.62 -1.72 -8.91
CA ARG A 121 3.19 -2.72 -9.90
C ARG A 121 3.17 -4.12 -9.32
N VAL A 122 2.21 -4.91 -9.76
CA VAL A 122 2.30 -6.38 -9.81
C VAL A 122 2.49 -6.75 -11.27
N GLU A 123 3.57 -7.44 -11.60
CA GLU A 123 3.95 -7.73 -12.98
C GLU A 123 4.64 -9.08 -13.13
N GLN A 124 4.79 -9.55 -14.37
CA GLN A 124 5.63 -10.72 -14.68
C GLN A 124 7.05 -10.52 -14.17
N SER A 125 7.65 -11.56 -13.58
CA SER A 125 9.02 -11.55 -13.06
C SER A 125 10.11 -11.53 -14.13
N VAL A 126 9.72 -11.78 -15.39
CA VAL A 126 10.59 -11.79 -16.56
C VAL A 126 9.98 -10.97 -17.70
N ALA A 127 10.79 -10.64 -18.70
CA ALA A 127 10.33 -9.94 -19.89
C ALA A 127 9.13 -10.70 -20.53
N PRO A 128 8.09 -9.99 -20.98
CA PRO A 128 8.02 -8.54 -21.22
C PRO A 128 7.65 -7.66 -20.00
N TYR A 129 7.59 -8.19 -18.78
CA TYR A 129 7.19 -7.46 -17.56
C TYR A 129 5.76 -6.89 -17.66
N THR A 130 4.85 -7.64 -18.27
CA THR A 130 3.44 -7.25 -18.37
C THR A 130 2.87 -7.03 -16.98
N ALA A 131 2.30 -5.86 -16.75
CA ALA A 131 1.61 -5.54 -15.50
C ALA A 131 0.24 -6.22 -15.43
N ILE A 132 -0.06 -6.73 -14.24
CA ILE A 132 -1.39 -7.19 -13.81
C ILE A 132 -2.10 -6.02 -13.11
N ALA A 133 -1.38 -5.36 -12.20
CA ALA A 133 -1.81 -4.17 -11.49
C ALA A 133 -0.74 -3.09 -11.61
N GLN A 134 -1.13 -1.84 -11.81
CA GLN A 134 -0.19 -0.72 -11.91
C GLN A 134 -0.86 0.58 -11.50
N ASP A 135 -0.15 1.38 -10.71
CA ASP A 135 -0.48 2.78 -10.48
C ASP A 135 0.80 3.59 -10.23
N SER A 136 0.65 4.88 -9.99
CA SER A 136 1.69 5.78 -9.48
C SER A 136 1.20 6.47 -8.21
N ALA A 137 2.12 6.91 -7.36
CA ALA A 137 1.79 7.62 -6.15
C ALA A 137 2.81 8.73 -5.83
N VAL A 138 2.36 9.70 -5.05
CA VAL A 138 3.24 10.62 -4.33
C VAL A 138 3.11 10.34 -2.84
N VAL A 139 4.23 10.35 -2.11
CA VAL A 139 4.25 9.92 -0.71
C VAL A 139 4.81 11.02 0.19
N PRO A 140 4.13 11.34 1.31
CA PRO A 140 4.57 12.37 2.24
C PRO A 140 5.64 11.87 3.21
N SER A 141 6.05 12.71 4.16
CA SER A 141 6.99 12.32 5.22
C SER A 141 6.39 11.33 6.22
N GLU A 142 5.07 11.31 6.31
CA GLU A 142 4.30 10.39 7.13
C GLU A 142 4.15 9.05 6.42
N TRP A 143 4.09 7.97 7.20
CA TRP A 143 3.77 6.65 6.65
C TRP A 143 2.38 6.66 6.06
N THR A 144 2.28 6.31 4.78
CA THR A 144 1.01 6.08 4.09
C THR A 144 1.05 4.74 3.38
N MET A 145 -0.12 4.17 3.17
CA MET A 145 -0.30 3.05 2.26
C MET A 145 -0.60 3.59 0.86
N VAL A 146 0.11 3.07 -0.13
CA VAL A 146 -0.13 3.35 -1.55
C VAL A 146 -0.54 2.07 -2.25
N TYR A 147 -1.37 2.20 -3.27
CA TYR A 147 -2.08 1.09 -3.87
C TYR A 147 -1.79 0.93 -5.36
N ALA A 148 -1.95 -0.28 -5.87
CA ALA A 148 -2.16 -0.52 -7.28
C ALA A 148 -3.12 -1.70 -7.42
N SER A 149 -4.01 -1.67 -8.40
CA SER A 149 -4.95 -2.77 -8.61
C SER A 149 -5.14 -3.08 -10.07
N GLY A 150 -5.58 -4.30 -10.36
CA GLY A 150 -5.98 -4.69 -11.71
C GLY A 150 -6.56 -6.10 -11.73
N VAL A 151 -7.07 -6.49 -12.91
CA VAL A 151 -7.66 -7.80 -13.14
C VAL A 151 -6.72 -8.59 -14.05
N ALA A 152 -6.35 -9.79 -13.62
CA ALA A 152 -5.49 -10.68 -14.39
C ALA A 152 -6.13 -11.06 -15.73
N GLN A 153 -5.43 -10.80 -16.83
CA GLN A 153 -5.93 -11.07 -18.18
C GLN A 153 -5.61 -12.48 -18.69
N GLN A 154 -4.85 -13.24 -17.90
CA GLN A 154 -4.41 -14.61 -18.18
C GLN A 154 -3.94 -15.26 -16.87
N ASP A 155 -3.64 -16.56 -16.91
CA ASP A 155 -3.05 -17.27 -15.79
C ASP A 155 -1.56 -16.93 -15.63
N TYR A 156 -1.13 -16.86 -14.36
CA TYR A 156 0.25 -16.68 -13.93
C TYR A 156 0.58 -17.75 -12.88
N PRO A 157 1.47 -18.72 -13.21
CA PRO A 157 1.92 -19.71 -12.25
C PRO A 157 2.59 -19.08 -11.02
N GLY A 158 2.54 -19.75 -9.87
CA GLY A 158 3.26 -19.31 -8.68
C GLY A 158 4.74 -19.05 -8.94
N GLY A 159 5.27 -17.93 -8.44
CA GLY A 159 6.65 -17.50 -8.68
C GLY A 159 6.90 -16.80 -10.02
N SER A 160 5.90 -16.69 -10.91
CA SER A 160 6.04 -16.02 -12.21
C SER A 160 5.78 -14.51 -12.16
N THR A 161 5.38 -13.97 -11.00
CA THR A 161 5.07 -12.55 -10.81
C THR A 161 5.86 -11.95 -9.66
N ASN A 162 5.94 -10.62 -9.64
CA ASN A 162 6.61 -9.85 -8.60
C ASN A 162 5.93 -8.51 -8.38
N VAL A 163 6.15 -7.95 -7.18
CA VAL A 163 5.97 -6.53 -6.91
C VAL A 163 7.16 -5.78 -7.48
N SER A 164 6.92 -4.65 -8.13
CA SER A 164 7.95 -3.70 -8.58
C SER A 164 7.56 -2.28 -8.22
N VAL A 165 8.43 -1.59 -7.47
CA VAL A 165 8.28 -0.16 -7.12
C VAL A 165 9.41 0.62 -7.80
N HIS A 166 9.05 1.48 -8.73
CA HIS A 166 9.96 2.32 -9.52
C HIS A 166 10.32 3.59 -8.75
N LEU A 167 11.61 3.79 -8.48
CA LEU A 167 12.10 4.81 -7.55
C LEU A 167 12.96 5.87 -8.25
N ALA A 168 13.44 5.60 -9.47
CA ALA A 168 14.45 6.40 -10.15
C ALA A 168 13.90 7.65 -10.87
N SER A 169 12.67 8.06 -10.61
CA SER A 169 12.07 9.22 -11.31
C SER A 169 12.54 10.58 -10.81
N ALA A 170 13.15 10.65 -9.62
CA ALA A 170 13.66 11.90 -9.06
C ALA A 170 14.89 11.63 -8.18
N ALA A 171 15.69 12.68 -7.91
CA ALA A 171 16.64 12.63 -6.80
C ALA A 171 15.86 12.71 -5.49
N GLN A 172 15.84 11.65 -4.69
CA GLN A 172 15.01 11.54 -3.49
C GLN A 172 15.49 10.39 -2.60
N THR A 173 15.03 10.34 -1.36
CA THR A 173 15.17 9.16 -0.50
C THR A 173 13.79 8.69 -0.08
N ILE A 174 13.45 7.46 -0.44
CA ILE A 174 12.17 6.81 -0.10
C ILE A 174 12.45 5.71 0.93
N GLU A 175 11.54 5.57 1.88
CA GLU A 175 11.48 4.40 2.74
C GLU A 175 10.30 3.52 2.33
N LEU A 176 10.56 2.23 2.12
CA LEU A 176 9.55 1.22 1.85
C LEU A 176 9.42 0.30 3.07
N GLY A 177 8.23 0.27 3.64
CA GLY A 177 7.83 -0.68 4.68
C GLY A 177 7.38 -2.01 4.07
N PRO A 178 6.56 -2.78 4.81
CA PRO A 178 5.93 -3.99 4.28
C PRO A 178 5.05 -3.70 3.07
N ALA A 179 4.93 -4.70 2.18
CA ALA A 179 4.02 -4.67 1.05
C ALA A 179 3.21 -5.95 0.97
N PHE A 180 1.95 -5.82 0.59
CA PHE A 180 0.99 -6.90 0.53
C PHE A 180 0.47 -7.01 -0.89
N VAL A 181 0.39 -8.23 -1.38
CA VAL A 181 -0.32 -8.57 -2.62
C VAL A 181 -1.46 -9.47 -2.23
N LEU A 182 -2.68 -8.99 -2.43
CA LEU A 182 -3.89 -9.72 -2.16
C LEU A 182 -4.46 -10.23 -3.48
N ASN A 183 -4.78 -11.52 -3.52
CA ASN A 183 -5.61 -12.10 -4.56
C ASN A 183 -7.04 -12.23 -4.05
N LEU A 184 -7.92 -11.38 -4.56
CA LEU A 184 -9.32 -11.27 -4.12
C LEU A 184 -10.26 -12.18 -4.93
N GLY A 185 -9.73 -12.93 -5.90
CA GLY A 185 -10.50 -13.81 -6.78
C GLY A 185 -11.28 -13.06 -7.88
N GLN A 186 -12.07 -13.82 -8.65
CA GLN A 186 -12.69 -13.38 -9.90
C GLN A 186 -13.96 -12.53 -9.74
N ASP A 187 -14.60 -12.61 -8.57
CA ASP A 187 -15.91 -11.98 -8.31
C ASP A 187 -15.81 -10.70 -7.47
N TYR A 188 -14.60 -10.26 -7.13
CA TYR A 188 -14.40 -9.02 -6.37
C TYR A 188 -14.59 -7.80 -7.27
N ASP A 189 -15.41 -6.83 -6.85
CA ASP A 189 -15.63 -5.59 -7.59
C ASP A 189 -14.44 -4.62 -7.44
N PRO A 190 -13.67 -4.35 -8.52
CA PRO A 190 -12.51 -3.47 -8.45
C PRO A 190 -12.85 -2.03 -8.07
N ALA A 191 -14.11 -1.60 -8.16
CA ALA A 191 -14.56 -0.27 -7.74
C ALA A 191 -14.56 -0.09 -6.21
N GLN A 192 -14.57 -1.19 -5.45
CA GLN A 192 -14.50 -1.16 -3.99
C GLN A 192 -13.08 -1.01 -3.46
N LEU A 193 -12.07 -1.14 -4.32
CA LEU A 193 -10.67 -1.08 -3.93
C LEU A 193 -10.24 0.34 -3.56
N PRO A 194 -9.32 0.47 -2.59
CA PRO A 194 -8.70 1.74 -2.27
C PRO A 194 -7.95 2.30 -3.50
N ARG A 195 -7.88 3.62 -3.57
CA ARG A 195 -7.20 4.37 -4.63
C ARG A 195 -6.18 5.31 -4.02
N ASN A 196 -5.10 5.56 -4.74
CA ASN A 196 -4.20 6.64 -4.37
C ASN A 196 -4.92 7.97 -4.54
N VAL A 197 -4.81 8.82 -3.52
CA VAL A 197 -5.24 10.21 -3.59
C VAL A 197 -4.02 11.10 -3.48
N ALA A 198 -4.01 12.20 -4.24
CA ALA A 198 -2.96 13.19 -4.07
C ALA A 198 -3.07 13.81 -2.67
N PRO A 199 -1.96 13.93 -1.91
CA PRO A 199 -1.94 14.65 -0.65
C PRO A 199 -2.14 16.16 -0.89
N GLU A 200 -2.75 16.83 0.07
CA GLU A 200 -3.00 18.28 0.07
C GLU A 200 -1.75 19.15 0.34
#